data_AF-A0A7J6SC02-F1
#
_entry.id   AF-A0A7J6SC02-F1
#
_cell.length_a   1.000
_cell.length_b   1.000
_cell.length_c   1.000
_cell.angle_alpha   90.00
_cell.angle_beta   90.00
_cell.angle_gamma   90.00
#
_symmetry.space_group_name_H-M   'P 1'
#
loop_
_entity.id
_entity.type
_entity.pdbx_description
1 polymer ?
#
loop_
_entity_poly.entity_id
_entity_poly.type
_entity_poly.pdbx_seq_one_letter_code
_entity_poly.pdbx_strand_id
1 'polypeptide(L)'
;MTVDAAVVPSTAGTDDVVVVSPPTTATTRPKKKIVPYYKLFRFATRAQLIAVIGAVLAAAVHGMSLPMFAYIFGDLVDVLGNPEGVDFMDEISKRCLYLVYIGLAALVLAGLWHGLLTFTAQSQATTMRRAYFEAVLSHDVAWFDTISPAELPTRMTEDVTKVQNAIGFKLGVFTMNLSMFIFGY
;
A
#
# COMPACT_ATOMS: atom_id res chain seq x y z
N MET A 1 -24.21 10.25 -51.70
CA MET A 1 -24.01 10.38 -53.16
C MET A 1 -23.46 11.77 -53.39
N THR A 2 -22.23 12.05 -53.81
CA THR A 2 -21.13 11.31 -54.46
C THR A 2 -19.86 12.20 -54.26
N VAL A 3 -18.71 11.69 -53.76
CA VAL A 3 -17.52 11.23 -54.55
C VAL A 3 -16.85 12.42 -55.27
N ASP A 4 -15.56 12.76 -55.21
CA ASP A 4 -14.31 12.01 -55.01
C ASP A 4 -13.11 12.94 -54.73
N ALA A 5 -12.00 12.32 -54.31
CA ALA A 5 -10.66 12.90 -54.18
C ALA A 5 -9.86 12.92 -55.51
N ALA A 6 -8.93 13.87 -55.67
CA ALA A 6 -7.66 13.77 -56.44
C ALA A 6 -6.89 15.11 -56.32
N VAL A 7 -5.78 15.20 -55.57
CA VAL A 7 -4.37 14.95 -55.98
C VAL A 7 -3.91 15.75 -57.20
N VAL A 8 -3.08 16.79 -56.98
CA VAL A 8 -2.01 17.25 -57.90
C VAL A 8 -0.82 17.80 -57.06
N PRO A 9 0.47 17.57 -57.44
CA PRO A 9 1.63 17.64 -56.54
C PRO A 9 2.63 18.81 -56.80
N SER A 10 3.53 19.00 -55.84
CA SER A 10 4.97 19.38 -55.95
C SER A 10 5.41 20.61 -56.76
N THR A 11 5.97 21.62 -56.07
CA THR A 11 7.29 22.26 -56.32
C THR A 11 7.65 23.13 -55.09
N ALA A 12 8.66 22.77 -54.29
CA ALA A 12 10.05 23.24 -54.38
C ALA A 12 10.21 24.78 -54.23
N GLY A 13 10.70 25.23 -53.07
CA GLY A 13 11.22 26.60 -52.89
C GLY A 13 11.06 27.17 -51.49
N THR A 14 12.07 26.96 -50.63
CA THR A 14 12.60 27.91 -49.63
C THR A 14 11.62 28.80 -48.87
N ASP A 15 11.33 28.44 -47.61
CA ASP A 15 11.27 29.39 -46.50
C ASP A 15 11.75 28.65 -45.24
N ASP A 16 13.01 28.91 -44.87
CA ASP A 16 13.62 28.42 -43.64
C ASP A 16 12.88 29.03 -42.44
N VAL A 17 11.80 28.38 -41.99
CA VAL A 17 11.27 28.56 -40.65
C VAL A 17 12.27 27.89 -39.70
N VAL A 18 13.30 28.64 -39.32
CA VAL A 18 14.17 28.30 -38.20
C VAL A 18 13.29 28.30 -36.95
N VAL A 19 12.77 27.12 -36.62
CA VAL A 19 12.18 26.84 -35.31
C VAL A 19 13.32 26.94 -34.31
N VAL A 20 13.50 28.15 -33.75
CA VAL A 20 14.33 28.35 -32.57
C VAL A 20 13.69 27.56 -31.44
N SER A 21 14.12 26.32 -31.30
CA SER A 21 13.80 25.48 -30.16
C SER A 21 14.34 26.20 -28.92
N PRO A 22 13.55 26.38 -27.84
CA PRO A 22 14.06 26.96 -26.62
C PRO A 22 15.27 26.14 -26.14
N PRO A 23 16.29 26.79 -25.55
CA PRO A 23 17.50 26.10 -25.14
C PRO A 23 17.11 24.97 -24.19
N THR A 24 17.45 23.74 -24.56
CA THR A 24 17.30 22.56 -23.71
C THR A 24 18.29 22.69 -22.56
N THR A 25 17.94 23.54 -21.59
CA THR A 25 18.61 23.59 -20.30
C THR A 25 18.17 22.31 -19.61
N ALA A 26 19.02 21.29 -19.66
CA ALA A 26 18.84 20.04 -18.95
C ALA A 26 18.65 20.36 -17.46
N THR A 27 17.40 20.50 -17.03
CA THR A 27 17.03 20.75 -15.65
C THR A 27 17.33 19.46 -14.90
N THR A 28 18.53 19.36 -14.35
CA THR A 28 18.93 18.22 -13.53
C THR A 28 18.03 18.26 -12.29
N ARG A 29 16.94 17.48 -12.30
CA ARG A 29 15.98 17.47 -11.17
C ARG A 29 16.79 17.16 -9.90
N PRO A 30 16.70 17.98 -8.85
CA PRO A 30 17.48 17.75 -7.64
C PRO A 30 17.16 16.37 -7.10
N LYS A 31 18.21 15.58 -6.80
CA LYS A 31 18.06 14.22 -6.24
C LYS A 31 17.25 14.32 -4.94
N LYS A 32 16.03 13.78 -4.95
CA LYS A 32 15.14 13.76 -3.79
C LYS A 32 15.84 13.01 -2.65
N LYS A 33 16.13 13.70 -1.55
CA LYS A 33 16.73 13.07 -0.35
C LYS A 33 15.76 12.03 0.20
N ILE A 34 16.17 10.77 0.21
CA ILE A 34 15.36 9.66 0.73
C ILE A 34 15.47 9.66 2.25
N VAL A 35 14.33 9.71 2.93
CA VAL A 35 14.25 9.57 4.38
C VAL A 35 14.13 8.08 4.70
N PRO A 36 14.95 7.53 5.61
CA PRO A 36 14.86 6.12 5.95
C PRO A 36 13.55 5.79 6.67
N TYR A 37 13.03 4.58 6.43
CA TYR A 37 11.68 4.18 6.86
C TYR A 37 11.46 4.26 8.38
N TYR A 38 12.47 3.93 9.20
CA TYR A 38 12.37 4.00 10.66
C TYR A 38 12.09 5.42 11.19
N LYS A 39 12.45 6.47 10.45
CA LYS A 39 12.17 7.85 10.85
C LYS A 39 10.69 8.21 10.74
N LEU A 40 9.88 7.42 10.03
CA LEU A 40 8.42 7.64 9.98
C LEU A 40 7.79 7.39 11.36
N PHE A 41 8.39 6.53 12.19
CA PHE A 41 7.94 6.25 13.56
C PHE A 41 8.47 7.24 14.61
N ARG A 42 9.09 8.36 14.20
CA ARG A 42 9.63 9.38 15.13
C ARG A 42 8.57 9.93 16.09
N PHE A 43 7.31 10.01 15.65
CA PHE A 43 6.20 10.54 16.45
C PHE A 43 5.44 9.43 17.21
N ALA A 44 5.90 8.18 17.15
CA ALA A 44 5.29 7.07 17.86
C ALA A 44 5.68 7.07 19.35
N THR A 45 4.71 6.81 20.21
CA THR A 45 4.97 6.51 21.63
C THR A 45 5.48 5.08 21.80
N ARG A 46 6.12 4.78 22.94
CA ARG A 46 6.62 3.43 23.24
C ARG A 46 5.53 2.36 23.20
N ALA A 47 4.33 2.67 23.71
CA ALA A 47 3.18 1.77 23.67
C ALA A 47 2.71 1.49 22.23
N GLN A 48 2.71 2.52 21.37
CA GLN A 48 2.38 2.35 19.95
C GLN A 48 3.42 1.49 19.22
N LEU A 49 4.70 1.62 19.55
CA LEU A 49 5.74 0.79 18.97
C LEU A 49 5.57 -0.70 19.33
N ILE A 50 5.23 -1.00 20.59
CA ILE A 50 4.94 -2.38 21.03
C ILE A 50 3.71 -2.92 20.29
N ALA A 51 2.65 -2.12 20.16
CA ALA A 51 1.45 -2.50 19.42
C ALA A 51 1.75 -2.77 17.94
N VAL A 52 2.62 -1.97 17.30
CA VAL A 52 3.07 -2.19 15.92
C VAL A 52 3.82 -3.51 15.80
N ILE A 53 4.75 -3.81 16.73
CA ILE A 53 5.49 -5.08 16.71
C ILE A 53 4.53 -6.27 16.84
N GLY A 54 3.60 -6.22 17.80
CA GLY A 54 2.58 -7.27 17.96
C GLY A 54 1.69 -7.43 16.73
N ALA A 55 1.30 -6.33 16.10
CA ALA A 55 0.50 -6.36 14.87
C ALA A 55 1.28 -6.92 13.68
N VAL A 56 2.56 -6.61 13.54
CA VAL A 56 3.43 -7.17 12.48
C VAL A 56 3.58 -8.69 12.64
N LEU A 57 3.73 -9.18 13.87
CA LEU A 57 3.75 -10.63 14.14
C LEU A 57 2.41 -11.29 13.77
N ALA A 58 1.29 -10.69 14.17
CA ALA A 58 -0.05 -11.19 13.82
C ALA A 58 -0.30 -11.17 12.29
N ALA A 59 0.18 -10.14 11.58
CA ALA A 59 0.11 -10.05 10.12
C ALA A 59 0.95 -11.14 9.43
N ALA A 60 2.12 -11.47 9.98
CA ALA A 60 2.97 -12.55 9.47
C ALA A 60 2.27 -13.91 9.62
N VAL A 61 1.66 -14.19 10.78
CA VAL A 61 0.89 -15.42 11.02
C VAL A 61 -0.34 -15.49 10.10
N HIS A 62 -1.04 -14.37 9.91
CA HIS A 62 -2.15 -14.29 8.97
C HIS A 62 -1.73 -14.62 7.53
N GLY A 63 -0.52 -14.24 7.10
CA GLY A 63 0.02 -14.55 5.77
C GLY A 63 0.14 -16.05 5.46
N MET A 64 0.25 -16.91 6.48
CA MET A 64 0.28 -18.37 6.34
C MET A 64 -1.11 -19.00 6.12
N SER A 65 -2.19 -18.24 6.29
CA SER A 65 -3.56 -18.77 6.20
C SER A 65 -3.89 -19.36 4.82
N LEU A 66 -3.44 -18.73 3.72
CA LEU A 66 -3.71 -19.22 2.37
C LEU A 66 -2.99 -20.54 2.04
N PRO A 67 -1.67 -20.70 2.26
CA PRO A 67 -1.01 -21.99 2.02
C PRO A 67 -1.58 -23.09 2.92
N MET A 68 -1.93 -22.77 4.18
CA MET A 68 -2.58 -23.72 5.08
C MET A 68 -3.97 -24.14 4.57
N PHE A 69 -4.77 -23.19 4.06
CA PHE A 69 -6.04 -23.48 3.41
C PHE A 69 -5.85 -24.39 2.20
N ALA A 70 -4.90 -24.08 1.32
CA ALA A 70 -4.63 -24.88 0.13
C ALA A 70 -4.23 -26.32 0.47
N TYR A 71 -3.40 -26.51 1.50
CA TYR A 71 -2.99 -27.83 1.98
C TYR A 71 -4.17 -28.67 2.50
N ILE A 72 -4.97 -28.12 3.43
CA ILE A 72 -6.11 -28.83 4.01
C ILE A 72 -7.19 -29.09 2.95
N PHE A 73 -7.37 -28.15 2.01
CA PHE A 73 -8.29 -28.32 0.90
C PHE A 73 -7.83 -29.43 -0.05
N GLY A 74 -6.55 -29.49 -0.38
CA GLY A 74 -5.99 -30.60 -1.18
C GLY A 74 -6.22 -31.95 -0.52
N ASP A 75 -5.90 -32.05 0.76
CA ASP A 75 -6.10 -33.25 1.57
C ASP A 75 -7.62 -33.64 1.63
N LEU A 76 -8.53 -32.66 1.72
CA LEU A 76 -9.98 -32.89 1.61
C LEU A 76 -10.38 -33.46 0.24
N VAL A 77 -9.83 -32.93 -0.85
CA VAL A 77 -10.10 -33.42 -2.22
C VAL A 77 -9.58 -34.84 -2.41
N ASP A 78 -8.41 -35.17 -1.85
CA ASP A 78 -7.81 -36.51 -1.96
C ASP A 78 -8.67 -37.59 -1.29
N VAL A 79 -9.26 -37.30 -0.12
CA VAL A 79 -10.23 -38.19 0.54
C VAL A 79 -11.48 -38.33 -0.30
N LEU A 80 -12.02 -37.23 -0.82
CA LEU A 80 -13.21 -37.24 -1.68
C LEU A 80 -12.99 -38.07 -2.96
N GLY A 81 -11.76 -38.10 -3.47
CA GLY A 81 -11.36 -38.88 -4.64
C GLY A 81 -11.23 -40.39 -4.40
N ASN A 82 -11.10 -40.84 -3.15
CA ASN A 82 -10.93 -42.25 -2.78
C ASN A 82 -11.93 -42.67 -1.68
N PRO A 83 -13.20 -42.91 -2.02
CA PRO A 83 -14.27 -43.15 -1.03
C PRO A 83 -14.23 -44.55 -0.37
N GLU A 84 -13.12 -45.29 -0.47
CA GLU A 84 -12.98 -46.66 0.04
C GLU A 84 -12.51 -46.64 1.51
N GLY A 85 -13.43 -46.40 2.44
CA GLY A 85 -13.12 -46.44 3.88
C GLY A 85 -14.37 -46.51 4.75
N VAL A 86 -14.32 -47.31 5.83
CA VAL A 86 -15.45 -47.50 6.76
C VAL A 86 -15.81 -46.20 7.50
N ASP A 87 -14.91 -45.21 7.51
CA ASP A 87 -15.03 -43.93 8.23
C ASP A 87 -14.98 -42.68 7.32
N PHE A 88 -15.21 -42.83 6.02
CA PHE A 88 -15.12 -41.75 5.01
C PHE A 88 -15.84 -40.45 5.41
N MET A 89 -17.07 -40.57 5.94
CA MET A 89 -17.88 -39.41 6.30
C MET A 89 -17.37 -38.68 7.55
N ASP A 90 -16.72 -39.39 8.47
CA ASP A 90 -16.10 -38.79 9.66
C ASP A 90 -14.83 -38.02 9.28
N GLU A 91 -14.01 -38.58 8.39
CA GLU A 91 -12.79 -37.92 7.90
C GLU A 91 -13.08 -36.61 7.15
N ILE A 92 -14.08 -36.61 6.25
CA ILE A 92 -14.52 -35.39 5.56
C ILE A 92 -15.02 -34.35 6.56
N SER A 93 -15.88 -34.76 7.49
CA SER A 93 -16.45 -33.85 8.48
C SER A 93 -15.34 -33.19 9.32
N LYS A 94 -14.32 -33.96 9.71
CA LYS A 94 -13.15 -33.45 10.44
C LYS A 94 -12.32 -32.45 9.63
N ARG A 95 -12.07 -32.72 8.35
CA ARG A 95 -11.31 -31.83 7.45
C ARG A 95 -12.08 -30.54 7.16
N CYS A 96 -13.40 -30.63 6.96
CA CYS A 96 -14.28 -29.48 6.86
C CYS A 96 -14.27 -28.62 8.14
N LEU A 97 -14.27 -29.23 9.32
CA LEU A 97 -14.13 -28.48 10.58
C LEU A 97 -12.78 -27.76 10.68
N TYR A 98 -11.68 -28.37 10.22
CA TYR A 98 -10.39 -27.67 10.16
C TYR A 98 -10.44 -26.44 9.25
N LEU A 99 -11.10 -26.52 8.09
CA LEU A 99 -11.31 -25.35 7.21
C LEU A 99 -12.08 -24.22 7.91
N VAL A 100 -13.09 -24.56 8.73
CA VAL A 100 -13.81 -23.57 9.53
C VAL A 100 -12.91 -22.94 10.61
N TYR A 101 -12.12 -23.74 11.31
CA TYR A 101 -11.22 -23.25 12.36
C TYR A 101 -10.14 -22.31 11.82
N ILE A 102 -9.52 -22.63 10.68
CA ILE A 102 -8.53 -21.73 10.07
C ILE A 102 -9.18 -20.43 9.59
N GLY A 103 -10.42 -20.48 9.07
CA GLY A 103 -11.16 -19.30 8.64
C GLY A 103 -11.47 -18.37 9.81
N LEU A 104 -11.90 -18.93 10.93
CA LEU A 104 -12.14 -18.17 12.16
C LEU A 104 -10.85 -17.58 12.73
N ALA A 105 -9.77 -18.36 12.77
CA ALA A 105 -8.46 -17.89 13.20
C ALA A 105 -7.95 -16.75 12.31
N ALA A 106 -8.07 -16.89 10.99
CA ALA A 106 -7.70 -15.86 10.03
C ALA A 106 -8.51 -14.58 10.23
N LEU A 107 -9.83 -14.68 10.46
CA LEU A 107 -10.68 -13.52 10.73
C LEU A 107 -10.22 -12.74 11.97
N VAL A 108 -9.95 -13.44 13.07
CA VAL A 108 -9.50 -12.83 14.33
C VAL A 108 -8.13 -12.18 14.15
N LEU A 109 -7.19 -12.88 13.52
CA LEU A 109 -5.86 -12.35 13.22
C LEU A 109 -5.93 -11.12 12.32
N ALA A 110 -6.76 -11.16 11.27
CA ALA A 110 -7.00 -10.06 10.35
C ALA A 110 -7.49 -8.81 11.07
N GLY A 111 -8.53 -8.95 11.89
CA GLY A 111 -9.07 -7.85 12.69
C GLY A 111 -8.05 -7.30 13.68
N LEU A 112 -7.28 -8.18 14.33
CA LEU A 112 -6.27 -7.78 15.30
C LEU A 112 -5.16 -6.96 14.65
N TRP A 113 -4.45 -7.51 13.65
CA TRP A 113 -3.33 -6.80 13.05
C TRP A 113 -3.78 -5.51 12.34
N HIS A 114 -4.91 -5.56 11.63
CA HIS A 114 -5.42 -4.40 10.90
C HIS A 114 -5.90 -3.29 11.84
N GLY A 115 -6.61 -3.66 12.92
CA GLY A 115 -7.08 -2.73 13.93
C GLY A 115 -5.93 -2.04 14.65
N LEU A 116 -4.92 -2.79 15.11
CA LEU A 116 -3.77 -2.23 15.82
C LEU A 116 -2.93 -1.29 14.92
N LEU A 117 -2.64 -1.69 13.67
CA LEU A 117 -1.91 -0.83 12.74
C LEU A 117 -2.69 0.43 12.38
N THR A 118 -4.00 0.33 12.19
CA THR A 118 -4.84 1.49 11.88
C THR A 118 -4.92 2.46 13.04
N PHE A 119 -5.13 1.95 14.26
CA PHE A 119 -5.17 2.77 15.48
C PHE A 119 -3.86 3.53 15.72
N THR A 120 -2.72 2.83 15.59
CA THR A 120 -1.40 3.43 15.80
C THR A 120 -1.05 4.43 14.70
N ALA A 121 -1.38 4.13 13.43
CA ALA A 121 -1.16 5.04 12.31
C ALA A 121 -2.00 6.32 12.43
N GLN A 122 -3.28 6.20 12.82
CA GLN A 122 -4.17 7.35 13.02
C GLN A 122 -3.67 8.25 14.15
N SER A 123 -3.25 7.67 15.27
CA SER A 123 -2.70 8.42 16.41
C SER A 123 -1.43 9.19 16.04
N GLN A 124 -0.54 8.56 15.27
CA GLN A 124 0.66 9.22 14.76
C GLN A 124 0.32 10.33 13.76
N ALA A 125 -0.64 10.11 12.86
CA ALA A 125 -1.09 11.10 11.90
C ALA A 125 -1.64 12.37 12.57
N THR A 126 -2.44 12.22 13.63
CA THR A 126 -2.93 13.36 14.43
C THR A 126 -1.78 14.14 15.07
N THR A 127 -0.79 13.44 15.60
CA THR A 127 0.42 14.08 16.17
C THR A 127 1.23 14.82 15.11
N MET A 128 1.38 14.23 13.92
CA MET A 128 2.06 14.86 12.78
C MET A 128 1.33 16.12 12.32
N ARG A 129 -0.01 16.10 12.21
CA ARG A 129 -0.80 17.29 11.84
C ARG A 129 -0.60 18.42 12.85
N ARG A 130 -0.61 18.11 14.15
CA ARG A 130 -0.37 19.11 15.20
C ARG A 130 1.01 19.76 15.07
N ALA A 131 2.06 18.94 14.96
CA ALA A 131 3.43 19.43 14.81
C ALA A 131 3.62 20.22 13.51
N TYR A 132 2.93 19.83 12.43
CA TYR A 132 2.96 20.54 11.16
C TYR A 132 2.30 21.92 11.30
N PHE A 133 1.09 22.01 11.87
CA PHE A 133 0.41 23.28 12.11
C PHE A 133 1.22 24.22 12.99
N GLU A 134 1.82 23.70 14.07
CA GLU A 134 2.69 24.48 14.96
C GLU A 134 3.90 25.06 14.22
N ALA A 135 4.55 24.25 13.37
CA ALA A 135 5.66 24.71 12.54
C ALA A 135 5.22 25.77 11.52
N VAL A 136 4.07 25.59 10.86
CA VAL A 136 3.54 26.58 9.89
C VAL A 136 3.25 27.92 10.57
N LEU A 137 2.64 27.93 11.76
CA LEU A 137 2.33 29.17 12.48
C LEU A 137 3.57 29.92 12.98
N SER A 138 4.72 29.25 13.08
CA SER A 138 5.99 29.86 13.48
C SER A 138 6.76 30.53 12.33
N HIS A 139 6.28 30.42 11.10
CA HIS A 139 6.89 31.06 9.93
C HIS A 139 6.55 32.55 9.82
N ASP A 140 7.44 33.31 9.18
CA ASP A 140 7.26 34.73 8.91
C ASP A 140 6.25 35.00 7.79
N VAL A 141 5.71 36.23 7.76
CA VAL A 141 4.70 36.64 6.77
C VAL A 141 5.25 36.59 5.33
N ALA A 142 6.53 36.88 5.12
CA ALA A 142 7.12 36.84 3.78
C ALA A 142 7.19 35.41 3.22
N TRP A 143 7.33 34.38 4.06
CA TRP A 143 7.21 32.99 3.65
C TRP A 143 5.79 32.66 3.17
N PHE A 144 4.75 33.18 3.83
CA PHE A 144 3.36 32.97 3.42
C PHE A 144 3.04 33.60 2.06
N ASP A 145 3.68 34.71 1.69
CA ASP A 145 3.52 35.33 0.37
C ASP A 145 4.08 34.48 -0.78
N THR A 146 4.96 33.51 -0.49
CA THR A 146 5.55 32.62 -1.50
C THR A 146 4.69 31.41 -1.86
N ILE A 147 3.66 31.11 -1.07
CA ILE A 147 2.85 29.90 -1.22
C ILE A 147 1.37 30.26 -1.44
N SER A 148 0.71 29.52 -2.33
CA SER A 148 -0.73 29.67 -2.53
C SER A 148 -1.52 29.31 -1.26
N PRO A 149 -2.51 30.12 -0.81
CA PRO A 149 -3.28 29.84 0.40
C PRO A 149 -3.97 28.47 0.42
N ALA A 150 -4.36 27.95 -0.75
CA ALA A 150 -5.02 26.64 -0.87
C ALA A 150 -4.03 25.46 -0.87
N GLU A 151 -2.75 25.71 -1.08
CA GLU A 151 -1.74 24.68 -1.29
C GLU A 151 -1.25 24.08 0.04
N LEU A 152 -1.05 24.91 1.08
CA LEU A 152 -0.57 24.45 2.40
C LEU A 152 -1.44 23.37 3.05
N PRO A 153 -2.75 23.58 3.26
CA PRO A 153 -3.60 22.59 3.93
C PRO A 153 -3.74 21.30 3.10
N THR A 154 -3.73 21.42 1.77
CA THR A 154 -3.77 20.29 0.85
C THR A 154 -2.50 19.45 0.95
N ARG A 155 -1.32 20.08 0.84
CA ARG A 155 -0.02 19.42 0.99
C ARG A 155 0.13 18.72 2.35
N MET A 156 -0.25 19.39 3.43
CA MET A 156 -0.23 18.79 4.77
C MET A 156 -1.08 17.52 4.83
N THR A 157 -2.32 17.60 4.34
CA THR A 157 -3.26 16.49 4.38
C THR A 157 -2.75 15.31 3.55
N GLU A 158 -2.28 15.58 2.34
CA GLU A 158 -1.73 14.55 1.47
C GLU A 158 -0.50 13.87 2.07
N ASP A 159 0.48 14.64 2.53
CA ASP A 159 1.75 14.11 3.00
C ASP A 159 1.59 13.31 4.29
N VAL A 160 0.76 13.79 5.22
CA VAL A 160 0.42 13.03 6.42
C VAL A 160 -0.34 11.75 6.06
N THR A 161 -1.29 11.81 5.12
CA THR A 161 -2.07 10.64 4.70
C THR A 161 -1.18 9.60 4.00
N LYS A 162 -0.21 10.03 3.19
CA LYS A 162 0.79 9.14 2.57
C LYS A 162 1.61 8.42 3.64
N VAL A 163 2.07 9.13 4.67
CA VAL A 163 2.82 8.52 5.79
C VAL A 163 1.93 7.59 6.61
N GLN A 164 0.71 8.00 6.94
CA GLN A 164 -0.29 7.20 7.66
C GLN A 164 -0.55 5.87 6.95
N ASN A 165 -0.77 5.89 5.64
CA ASN A 165 -0.98 4.69 4.85
C ASN A 165 0.28 3.82 4.77
N ALA A 166 1.46 4.44 4.73
CA ALA A 166 2.73 3.72 4.67
C ALA A 166 3.05 2.94 5.95
N ILE A 167 2.78 3.51 7.13
CA ILE A 167 3.05 2.88 8.43
C ILE A 167 1.90 1.99 8.93
N GLY A 168 0.68 2.21 8.43
CA GLY A 168 -0.50 1.43 8.78
C GLY A 168 -0.74 0.29 7.78
N PHE A 169 -1.73 0.49 6.91
CA PHE A 169 -2.21 -0.55 5.99
C PHE A 169 -1.10 -1.19 5.14
N LYS A 170 -0.24 -0.38 4.51
CA LYS A 170 0.79 -0.92 3.61
C LYS A 170 1.83 -1.76 4.33
N LEU A 171 2.19 -1.42 5.57
CA LEU A 171 3.15 -2.18 6.37
C LEU A 171 2.63 -3.58 6.67
N GLY A 172 1.37 -3.69 7.09
CA GLY A 172 0.73 -4.97 7.39
C GLY A 172 0.59 -5.85 6.15
N VAL A 173 0.10 -5.29 5.04
CA VAL A 173 -0.02 -6.01 3.77
C VAL A 173 1.35 -6.46 3.23
N PHE A 174 2.38 -5.60 3.32
CA PHE A 174 3.74 -5.98 2.93
C PHE A 174 4.24 -7.18 3.74
N THR A 175 4.05 -7.16 5.06
CA THR A 175 4.47 -8.26 5.95
C THR A 175 3.70 -9.55 5.65
N MET A 176 2.39 -9.45 5.44
CA MET A 176 1.53 -10.57 5.08
C MET A 176 1.96 -11.19 3.75
N ASN A 177 2.18 -10.36 2.72
CA ASN A 177 2.59 -10.83 1.40
C ASN A 177 3.99 -11.46 1.42
N LEU A 178 4.91 -10.91 2.22
CA LEU A 178 6.23 -11.51 2.40
C LEU A 178 6.14 -12.89 3.07
N SER A 179 5.30 -13.02 4.10
CA SER A 179 5.03 -14.32 4.74
C SER A 179 4.43 -15.30 3.74
N MET A 180 3.36 -14.91 3.04
CA MET A 180 2.74 -15.73 2.00
C MET A 180 3.74 -16.17 0.93
N PHE A 181 4.64 -15.30 0.50
CA PHE A 181 5.68 -15.65 -0.48
C PHE A 181 6.64 -16.72 0.05
N ILE A 182 7.06 -16.62 1.31
CA ILE A 182 7.99 -17.58 1.93
C ILE A 182 7.35 -18.95 2.19
N PHE A 183 6.06 -18.97 2.58
CA PHE A 183 5.36 -20.21 2.95
C PHE A 183 4.56 -20.84 1.81
N GLY A 184 4.22 -20.07 0.77
CA GLY A 184 3.35 -20.52 -0.32
C GLY A 184 4.06 -20.90 -1.61
N TYR A 185 5.36 -20.61 -1.75
CA TYR A 185 6.18 -20.94 -2.93
C TYR A 185 7.35 -21.81 -2.51
#